data_AF-A0A1E3EKG2-F1
#
_entry.id   AF-A0A1E3EKG2-F1
#
_cell.length_a   1.000
_cell.length_b   1.000
_cell.length_c   1.000
_cell.angle_alpha   90.00
_cell.angle_beta   90.00
_cell.angle_gamma   90.00
#
_symmetry.space_group_name_H-M   'P 1'
#
loop_
_entity.id
_entity.type
_entity.pdbx_description
1 polymer ?
#
loop_
_entity_poly.entity_id
_entity_poly.type
_entity_poly.pdbx_seq_one_letter_code
_entity_poly.pdbx_strand_id
1 'polypeptide(L)'
;MTQPDVFDQKVLDQNIRELQEWLRRAWQQLADPSLTAFSRRELRNQMKQCNADLRVQLQAASKRMLVPPASSGRTFAKPALRILA
;
A
#
# COMPACT_ATOMS: atom_id res chain seq x y z
N MET A 1 -16.36 12.31 12.78
CA MET A 1 -16.18 10.84 12.65
C MET A 1 -15.88 10.55 11.19
N THR A 2 -14.61 10.40 10.80
CA THR A 2 -14.30 9.87 9.46
C THR A 2 -12.94 9.18 9.52
N GLN A 3 -12.94 7.85 9.44
CA GLN A 3 -11.75 7.01 9.32
C GLN A 3 -11.19 7.13 7.89
N PRO A 4 -9.97 7.65 7.66
CA PRO A 4 -9.33 7.62 6.34
C PRO A 4 -8.70 6.24 6.00
N ASP A 5 -8.58 5.34 6.97
CA ASP A 5 -7.79 4.10 6.83
C ASP A 5 -8.41 3.05 5.88
N VAL A 6 -9.74 2.99 5.78
CA VAL A 6 -10.45 1.95 5.02
C VAL A 6 -10.41 2.20 3.51
N PHE A 7 -10.35 3.47 3.09
CA PHE A 7 -10.24 3.83 1.67
C PHE A 7 -8.84 3.55 1.14
N ASP A 8 -7.79 3.85 1.91
CA ASP A 8 -6.41 3.51 1.58
C ASP A 8 -6.26 2.00 1.37
N GLN A 9 -6.84 1.18 2.27
CA GLN A 9 -6.71 -0.28 2.18
C GLN A 9 -7.40 -0.87 0.93
N LYS A 10 -8.61 -0.41 0.59
CA LYS A 10 -9.31 -0.88 -0.63
C LYS A 10 -8.60 -0.46 -1.91
N VAL A 11 -8.07 0.77 -1.93
CA VAL A 11 -7.29 1.27 -3.08
C VAL A 11 -5.99 0.49 -3.22
N LEU A 12 -5.31 0.16 -2.11
CA LEU A 12 -4.14 -0.74 -2.13
C LEU A 12 -4.49 -2.14 -2.65
N ASP A 13 -5.58 -2.76 -2.17
CA ASP A 13 -5.98 -4.10 -2.64
C ASP A 13 -6.28 -4.11 -4.14
N GLN A 14 -6.98 -3.07 -4.63
CA GLN A 14 -7.27 -2.90 -6.05
C GLN A 14 -5.99 -2.74 -6.88
N ASN A 15 -5.06 -1.89 -6.45
CA ASN A 15 -3.77 -1.70 -7.10
C ASN A 15 -2.93 -2.99 -7.13
N ILE A 16 -2.94 -3.76 -6.03
CA ILE A 16 -2.25 -5.06 -5.95
C ILE A 16 -2.83 -6.03 -6.99
N ARG A 17 -4.17 -6.11 -7.10
CA ARG A 17 -4.83 -6.97 -8.10
C ARG A 17 -4.49 -6.55 -9.53
N GLU A 18 -4.53 -5.25 -9.82
CA GLU A 18 -4.15 -4.70 -11.13
C GLU A 18 -2.69 -5.02 -11.47
N LEU A 19 -1.78 -4.86 -10.51
CA LEU A 19 -0.36 -5.22 -10.66
C LEU A 19 -0.15 -6.72 -10.89
N GLN A 20 -0.89 -7.58 -10.19
CA GLN A 20 -0.83 -9.03 -10.39
C GLN A 20 -1.34 -9.43 -11.78
N GLU A 21 -2.41 -8.80 -12.26
CA GLU A 21 -2.93 -9.05 -13.60
C GLU A 21 -1.98 -8.53 -14.68
N TRP A 22 -1.40 -7.35 -14.47
CA TRP A 22 -0.38 -6.80 -15.35
C TRP A 22 0.84 -7.73 -15.42
N LEU A 23 1.34 -8.24 -14.29
CA LEU A 23 2.44 -9.21 -14.26
C LEU A 23 2.09 -10.49 -15.04
N ARG A 24 0.86 -11.02 -14.88
CA ARG A 24 0.40 -12.19 -15.64
C ARG A 24 0.42 -11.94 -17.14
N ARG A 25 -0.11 -10.79 -17.58
CA ARG A 25 -0.08 -10.41 -19.01
C ARG A 25 1.35 -10.19 -19.51
N ALA A 26 2.22 -9.61 -18.70
CA ALA A 26 3.64 -9.44 -19.04
C ALA A 26 4.36 -10.80 -19.18
N TRP A 27 4.07 -11.77 -18.32
CA TRP A 27 4.57 -13.15 -18.48
C TRP A 27 4.07 -13.81 -19.76
N GLN A 28 2.80 -13.62 -20.12
CA GLN A 28 2.24 -14.12 -21.38
C GLN A 28 2.91 -13.47 -22.59
N GLN A 29 3.11 -12.15 -22.57
CA GLN A 29 3.85 -11.45 -23.62
C GLN A 29 5.29 -11.94 -23.70
N LEU A 30 5.95 -12.21 -22.57
CA LEU A 30 7.29 -12.79 -22.57
C LEU A 30 7.33 -14.19 -23.21
N ALA A 31 6.23 -14.95 -23.18
CA ALA A 31 6.15 -16.22 -23.90
C ALA A 31 5.96 -16.04 -25.41
N ASP A 32 5.61 -14.83 -25.87
CA ASP A 32 5.42 -14.52 -27.28
C ASP A 32 6.78 -14.53 -28.03
N PRO A 33 6.91 -15.33 -29.10
CA PRO A 33 8.14 -15.40 -29.89
C PRO A 33 8.36 -14.19 -30.80
N SER A 34 7.34 -13.36 -31.05
CA SER A 34 7.45 -12.15 -31.87
C SER A 34 8.16 -10.98 -31.16
N LEU A 35 8.34 -11.06 -29.84
CA LEU A 35 9.06 -10.05 -29.08
C LEU A 35 10.55 -10.05 -29.42
N THR A 36 11.04 -8.86 -29.77
CA THR A 36 12.47 -8.60 -29.95
C THR A 36 13.24 -8.87 -28.66
N ALA A 37 14.53 -9.23 -28.79
CA ALA A 37 15.39 -9.47 -27.63
C ALA A 37 15.48 -8.24 -26.69
N PHE A 38 15.40 -7.03 -27.25
CA PHE A 38 15.37 -5.79 -26.49
C PHE A 38 14.07 -5.67 -25.68
N SER A 39 12.91 -5.77 -26.32
CA SER A 39 11.60 -5.68 -25.66
C SER A 39 11.44 -6.74 -24.57
N ARG A 40 11.96 -7.96 -24.81
CA ARG A 40 11.98 -9.04 -23.82
C ARG A 40 12.82 -8.69 -22.58
N ARG A 41 13.96 -8.04 -22.78
CA ARG A 41 14.87 -7.62 -21.70
C ARG A 41 14.30 -6.43 -20.93
N GLU A 42 13.69 -5.48 -21.65
CA GLU A 42 13.01 -4.33 -21.07
C GLU A 42 11.81 -4.76 -20.24
N LEU A 43 10.97 -5.67 -20.75
CA LEU A 43 9.82 -6.22 -20.02
C LEU A 43 10.27 -6.91 -18.72
N ARG A 44 11.34 -7.71 -18.76
CA ARG A 44 11.91 -8.32 -17.54
C ARG A 44 12.43 -7.28 -16.55
N ASN A 45 13.05 -6.19 -17.01
CA ASN A 45 13.51 -5.11 -16.14
C ASN A 45 12.33 -4.39 -15.48
N GLN A 46 11.28 -4.06 -16.25
CA GLN A 46 10.06 -3.44 -15.73
C GLN A 46 9.38 -4.34 -14.70
N MET A 47 9.28 -5.65 -14.96
CA MET A 47 8.72 -6.61 -14.00
C MET A 47 9.53 -6.66 -12.69
N LYS A 48 10.87 -6.60 -12.77
CA LYS A 48 11.73 -6.51 -11.57
C LYS A 48 11.50 -5.22 -10.79
N GLN A 49 11.41 -4.09 -11.48
CA GLN A 49 11.16 -2.77 -10.89
C GLN A 49 9.81 -2.74 -10.16
N CYS A 50 8.74 -3.18 -10.83
CA CYS A 50 7.40 -3.25 -10.25
C CYS A 50 7.36 -4.18 -9.02
N ASN A 51 8.06 -5.32 -9.06
CA ASN A 51 8.12 -6.21 -7.90
C ASN A 51 8.87 -5.60 -6.71
N ALA A 52 9.95 -4.85 -6.97
CA ALA A 52 10.67 -4.13 -5.93
C ALA A 52 9.80 -3.03 -5.30
N ASP A 53 9.11 -2.26 -6.13
CA ASP A 53 8.20 -1.19 -5.70
C ASP A 53 7.03 -1.74 -4.87
N LEU A 54 6.38 -2.82 -5.34
CA LEU A 54 5.31 -3.50 -4.62
C LEU A 54 5.79 -4.02 -3.24
N ARG A 55 7.01 -4.55 -3.16
CA ARG A 55 7.60 -4.96 -1.86
C ARG A 55 7.79 -3.78 -0.92
N VAL A 56 8.24 -2.63 -1.43
CA VAL A 56 8.40 -1.41 -0.62
C VAL A 56 7.03 -0.91 -0.13
N GLN A 57 6.02 -0.87 -1.00
CA GLN A 57 4.67 -0.46 -0.63
C GLN A 57 4.03 -1.42 0.40
N LEU A 58 4.16 -2.74 0.21
CA LEU A 58 3.71 -3.74 1.17
C LEU A 58 4.44 -3.63 2.51
N GLN A 59 5.74 -3.38 2.50
CA GLN A 59 6.51 -3.18 3.73
C GLN A 59 6.09 -1.88 4.45
N ALA A 60 5.81 -0.81 3.71
CA ALA A 60 5.28 0.42 4.27
C ALA A 60 3.88 0.23 4.88
N ALA A 61 2.99 -0.49 4.19
CA ALA A 61 1.67 -0.85 4.69
C ALA A 61 1.75 -1.73 5.95
N SER A 62 2.62 -2.75 5.96
CA SER A 62 2.85 -3.60 7.13
C SER A 62 3.40 -2.82 8.33
N LYS A 63 4.30 -1.87 8.11
CA LYS A 63 4.79 -0.96 9.17
C LYS A 63 3.67 -0.07 9.72
N ARG A 64 2.74 0.41 8.87
CA ARG A 64 1.57 1.18 9.33
C ARG A 64 0.63 0.34 10.18
N MET A 65 0.43 -0.95 9.85
CA MET A 65 -0.40 -1.86 10.66
C MET A 65 0.22 -2.22 12.02
N LEU A 66 1.55 -2.13 12.15
CA LEU A 66 2.29 -2.38 13.41
C LEU A 66 2.33 -1.18 14.35
N VAL A 67 1.89 0.00 13.91
CA VAL A 67 1.69 1.16 14.80
C VAL A 67 0.25 1.09 15.32
N PRO A 68 -0.01 0.58 16.54
CA PRO A 68 -1.31 0.81 17.16
C PRO A 68 -1.53 2.33 17.25
N PRO A 69 -2.76 2.84 17.11
CA PRO A 69 -3.03 4.24 17.37
C PRO A 69 -2.59 4.52 18.81
N ALA A 70 -1.44 5.16 18.95
CA ALA A 70 -0.94 5.63 20.22
C ALA A 70 -2.01 6.59 20.77
N SER A 71 -2.77 6.07 21.72
CA SER A 71 -3.49 6.79 22.77
C SER A 71 -3.63 8.29 22.52
N SER A 72 -4.74 8.71 21.93
CA SER A 72 -5.30 10.02 22.22
C SER A 72 -6.56 9.86 23.07
N GLY A 73 -6.45 9.04 24.12
CA GLY A 73 -7.25 9.20 25.33
C GLY A 73 -6.74 10.44 26.05
N ARG A 74 -7.00 11.62 25.48
CA ARG A 74 -6.85 12.88 26.20
C ARG A 74 -7.99 12.88 27.22
N THR A 75 -7.74 12.33 28.40
CA THR A 75 -8.64 12.36 29.53
C THR A 75 -9.08 13.80 29.71
N PHE A 76 -10.39 14.00 29.66
CA PHE A 76 -11.06 15.27 29.80
C PHE A 76 -10.57 15.99 31.06
N ALA A 77 -9.65 16.94 30.91
CA ALA A 77 -9.22 17.79 32.01
C ALA A 77 -10.33 18.82 32.26
N LYS A 78 -11.23 18.52 33.20
CA LYS A 78 -12.04 19.56 33.83
C LYS A 78 -11.97 19.44 35.36
N PRO A 79 -11.03 20.14 36.00
CA PRO A 79 -11.13 20.42 37.42
C PRO A 79 -11.15 21.93 37.63
N ALA A 80 -12.33 22.53 37.73
CA ALA A 80 -12.51 23.80 38.43
C ALA A 80 -14.00 24.09 38.65
N LEU A 81 -14.52 23.72 39.82
CA LEU A 81 -15.54 24.52 40.50
C LEU A 81 -15.09 24.63 41.96
N ARG A 82 -14.24 25.62 42.24
CA ARG A 82 -14.05 26.12 43.59
C ARG A 82 -15.28 26.98 43.90
N ILE A 83 -16.27 26.37 44.54
CA ILE A 83 -17.37 27.12 45.14
C ILE A 83 -16.83 27.65 46.48
N LEU A 84 -16.66 28.96 46.56
CA LEU A 84 -16.52 29.71 47.82
C LEU A 84 -17.85 30.44 48.02
N ALA A 85 -18.64 29.99 48.99
CA ALA A 85 -19.61 30.77 49.76
C ALA A 85 -20.10 29.89 50.92
#